data_AF-F9UH89-F1
#
_entry.id   AF-F9UH89-F1
#
_cell.length_a   1.000
_cell.length_b   1.000
_cell.length_c   1.000
_cell.angle_alpha   90.00
_cell.angle_beta   90.00
_cell.angle_gamma   90.00
#
_symmetry.space_group_name_H-M   'P 1'
#
loop_
_entity.id
_entity.type
_entity.pdbx_description
1 polymer ?
#
loop_
_entity_poly.entity_id
_entity_poly.type
_entity_poly.pdbx_seq_one_letter_code
_entity_poly.pdbx_strand_id
1 'polypeptide(L)'
;AQWMTTRLYQERRRGYQVNFANALSKMKDNVVRLLSTEPPPDLLERLLCAMALEVEAIRPDRSFPRHIKSTTPKRFHPNYKRCR
;
A
#
# COMPACT_ATOMS: atom_id res chain seq x y z
N ALA A 1 -2.83 -11.82 4.80
CA ALA A 1 -2.96 -10.39 5.17
C ALA A 1 -4.29 -9.79 4.70
N GLN A 2 -4.56 -9.64 3.39
CA GLN A 2 -5.75 -8.93 2.90
C GLN A 2 -7.09 -9.48 3.42
N TRP A 3 -7.25 -10.81 3.51
CA TRP A 3 -8.45 -11.42 4.10
C TRP A 3 -8.70 -10.98 5.55
N MET A 4 -7.63 -10.90 6.34
CA MET A 4 -7.68 -10.46 7.75
C MET A 4 -8.06 -8.98 7.84
N THR A 5 -7.50 -8.14 6.96
CA THR A 5 -7.92 -6.74 6.82
C THR A 5 -9.39 -6.61 6.46
N THR A 6 -9.90 -7.38 5.49
CA THR A 6 -11.31 -7.35 5.12
C THR A 6 -12.21 -7.65 6.32
N ARG A 7 -11.85 -8.63 7.15
CA ARG A 7 -12.59 -8.98 8.37
C ARG A 7 -12.50 -7.89 9.45
N LEU A 8 -11.31 -7.36 9.70
CA LEU A 8 -11.07 -6.34 10.75
C LEU A 8 -11.75 -4.99 10.45
N TYR A 9 -11.85 -4.62 9.17
CA TYR A 9 -12.32 -3.30 8.75
C TYR A 9 -13.71 -3.35 8.08
N GLN A 10 -14.43 -4.48 8.18
CA GLN A 10 -15.73 -4.70 7.53
C GLN A 10 -16.81 -3.66 7.91
N GLU A 11 -16.77 -3.16 9.13
CA GLU A 11 -17.77 -2.21 9.65
C GLU A 11 -17.51 -0.76 9.21
N ARG A 12 -16.34 -0.48 8.63
CA ARG A 12 -15.98 0.89 8.25
C ARG A 12 -16.65 1.27 6.94
N ARG A 13 -16.95 2.55 6.80
CA ARG A 13 -17.62 3.14 5.63
C ARG A 13 -16.89 2.93 4.30
N ARG A 14 -15.57 2.76 4.30
CA ARG A 14 -14.75 2.58 3.09
C ARG A 14 -14.14 1.19 3.06
N GLY A 15 -13.88 0.68 1.85
CA GLY A 15 -13.01 -0.49 1.69
C GLY A 15 -11.58 -0.14 2.07
N TYR A 16 -10.91 -1.06 2.76
CA TYR A 16 -9.51 -0.94 3.14
C TYR A 16 -8.68 -2.03 2.47
N GLN A 17 -7.51 -1.66 1.97
CA GLN A 17 -6.53 -2.58 1.40
C GLN A 17 -5.20 -2.44 2.12
N VAL A 18 -4.47 -3.54 2.21
CA VAL A 18 -3.11 -3.54 2.75
C VAL A 18 -2.23 -2.68 1.83
N ASN A 19 -1.57 -1.68 2.40
CA ASN A 19 -0.49 -0.99 1.70
C ASN A 19 0.76 -1.88 1.78
N PHE A 20 0.91 -2.79 0.81
CA PHE A 20 2.03 -3.72 0.76
C PHE A 20 3.39 -3.01 0.71
N ALA A 21 3.50 -1.87 0.02
CA ALA A 21 4.76 -1.14 -0.05
C ALA A 21 5.19 -0.62 1.33
N ASN A 22 4.26 0.00 2.06
CA ASN A 22 4.53 0.49 3.42
C ASN A 22 4.75 -0.66 4.41
N ALA A 23 3.93 -1.71 4.33
CA ALA A 23 4.05 -2.88 5.19
C ALA A 23 5.42 -3.55 5.02
N LEU A 24 5.84 -3.81 3.78
CA LEU A 24 7.16 -4.40 3.49
C LEU A 24 8.31 -3.49 3.95
N SER A 25 8.21 -2.18 3.72
CA SER A 25 9.21 -1.20 4.18
C SER A 25 9.43 -1.29 5.70
N LYS A 26 8.34 -1.35 6.47
CA LYS A 26 8.39 -1.45 7.94
C LYS A 26 8.86 -2.82 8.46
N MET A 27 8.63 -3.88 7.70
CA MET A 27 8.93 -5.25 8.12
C MET A 27 10.26 -5.79 7.57
N LYS A 28 11.01 -5.02 6.77
CA LYS A 28 12.22 -5.46 6.06
C LYS A 28 13.14 -6.33 6.92
N ASP A 29 13.48 -5.87 8.12
CA ASP A 29 14.41 -6.58 9.00
C ASP A 29 13.81 -7.90 9.53
N ASN A 30 12.50 -7.93 9.76
CA ASN A 30 11.79 -9.14 10.17
C ASN A 30 11.64 -10.15 9.03
N VAL A 31 11.53 -9.69 7.78
CA VAL A 31 11.54 -10.57 6.60
C VAL A 31 12.92 -11.23 6.45
N VAL A 32 14.01 -10.49 6.67
CA VAL A 32 15.36 -11.07 6.68
C VAL A 32 15.51 -12.11 7.80
N ARG A 33 15.01 -11.81 9.00
CA ARG A 33 14.99 -12.77 10.14
C ARG A 33 14.14 -14.00 9.85
N LEU A 34 13.02 -13.85 9.15
CA LEU A 34 12.15 -14.96 8.76
C LEU A 34 12.88 -15.95 7.82
N LEU A 35 13.77 -15.42 6.97
CA LEU A 35 14.55 -16.21 6.02
C LEU A 35 15.89 -16.71 6.59
N SER A 36 16.16 -16.45 7.88
CA SER A 36 17.35 -16.95 8.57
C SER A 36 17.15 -18.41 9.01
N THR A 37 18.22 -19.09 9.41
CA THR A 37 18.22 -20.54 9.71
C THR A 37 17.27 -20.96 10.84
N GLU A 38 17.00 -20.06 11.79
CA GLU A 38 16.11 -20.33 12.93
C GLU A 38 15.14 -19.16 13.14
N PRO A 39 14.06 -19.06 12.34
CA PRO A 39 13.05 -18.06 12.57
C PRO A 39 12.25 -18.42 13.83
N PRO A 40 11.90 -17.46 14.70
CA PRO A 40 11.01 -17.70 15.81
C PRO A 40 9.68 -18.29 15.30
N PRO A 41 9.08 -19.27 15.99
CA PRO A 41 7.90 -19.99 15.51
C PRO A 41 6.70 -19.06 15.24
N ASP A 42 6.56 -17.98 16.00
CA ASP A 42 5.45 -17.02 15.86
C ASP A 42 5.74 -15.89 14.87
N LEU A 43 6.95 -15.82 14.30
CA LEU A 43 7.37 -14.65 13.52
C LEU A 43 6.47 -14.46 12.29
N LEU A 44 6.09 -15.55 11.61
CA LEU A 44 5.21 -15.50 10.45
C LEU A 44 3.82 -14.94 10.81
N GLU A 45 3.24 -15.39 11.92
CA GLU A 45 1.93 -14.92 12.38
C GLU A 45 1.99 -13.44 12.77
N ARG A 46 3.04 -13.04 13.52
CA ARG A 46 3.26 -11.63 13.90
C ARG A 46 3.40 -10.73 12.68
N LEU A 47 4.09 -11.19 11.63
CA LEU A 47 4.21 -10.47 10.36
C LEU A 47 2.88 -10.37 9.61
N LEU A 48 2.08 -11.45 9.59
CA LEU A 48 0.74 -11.42 9.01
C LEU A 48 -0.18 -10.42 9.72
N CYS A 49 -0.14 -10.39 11.04
CA CYS A 49 -0.88 -9.44 11.87
C CYS A 49 -0.40 -8.00 11.61
N ALA A 50 0.91 -7.76 11.62
CA ALA A 50 1.49 -6.44 11.34
C ALA A 50 1.10 -5.94 9.93
N MET A 51 1.16 -6.80 8.91
CA MET A 51 0.67 -6.45 7.56
C MET A 51 -0.80 -6.07 7.53
N ALA A 52 -1.66 -6.77 8.29
CA ALA A 52 -3.10 -6.53 8.26
C ALA A 52 -3.50 -5.18 8.87
N LEU A 53 -2.61 -4.56 9.67
CA LEU A 53 -2.79 -3.24 10.27
C LEU A 53 -2.31 -2.10 9.36
N GLU A 54 -1.39 -2.38 8.45
CA GLU A 54 -0.84 -1.41 7.49
C GLU A 54 -1.77 -1.24 6.29
N VAL A 55 -2.85 -0.47 6.49
CA VAL A 55 -3.95 -0.36 5.52
C VAL A 55 -4.17 1.06 5.05
N GLU A 56 -4.63 1.19 3.81
CA GLU A 56 -5.10 2.43 3.22
C GLU A 56 -6.56 2.33 2.80
N ALA A 57 -7.28 3.45 2.91
CA ALA A 57 -8.65 3.54 2.45
C ALA A 57 -8.67 3.61 0.92
N ILE A 58 -9.39 2.68 0.30
CA ILE A 58 -9.60 2.66 -1.14
C ILE A 58 -10.55 3.80 -1.49
N ARG A 59 -10.14 4.63 -2.46
CA ARG A 59 -11.00 5.62 -3.09
C ARG A 59 -11.70 4.95 -4.27
N PRO A 60 -13.04 4.80 -4.27
CA PRO A 60 -13.75 4.06 -5.30
C PRO A 60 -13.62 4.71 -6.69
N ASP A 61 -13.38 6.01 -6.74
CA ASP A 61 -13.16 6.81 -7.95
C ASP A 61 -11.75 6.67 -8.54
N ARG A 62 -10.84 5.92 -7.89
CA ARG A 62 -9.45 5.74 -8.32
C ARG A 62 -9.06 4.27 -8.30
N SER A 63 -9.03 3.65 -9.48
CA SER A 63 -8.51 2.29 -9.68
C SER A 63 -7.25 2.30 -10.55
N PHE A 64 -6.40 1.29 -10.37
CA PHE A 64 -5.30 0.97 -11.28
C PHE A 64 -5.67 -0.28 -12.10
N PRO A 65 -5.42 -0.31 -13.43
CA PRO A 65 -4.78 0.71 -14.25
C PRO A 65 -5.67 1.96 -14.39
N ARG A 66 -5.05 3.13 -14.21
CA ARG A 66 -5.76 4.40 -14.41
C ARG A 66 -5.95 4.59 -15.91
N HIS A 67 -7.17 4.93 -16.35
CA HIS A 67 -7.38 5.53 -17.66
C HIS A 67 -6.78 6.95 -17.64
N ILE A 68 -5.46 7.01 -17.67
CA ILE A 68 -4.72 8.24 -17.93
C ILE A 68 -5.12 8.59 -19.36
N LYS A 69 -5.90 9.67 -19.54
CA LYS A 69 -6.09 10.25 -20.87
C LYS A 69 -4.70 10.37 -21.47
N SER A 70 -4.43 9.66 -22.56
CA SER A 70 -3.17 9.71 -23.29
C SER A 70 -2.83 11.18 -23.49
N THR A 71 -2.00 11.71 -22.59
CA THR A 71 -1.55 13.08 -22.66
C THR A 71 -0.24 12.91 -23.36
N THR A 72 -0.26 13.06 -24.68
CA THR A 72 0.98 13.29 -25.41
C THR A 72 1.77 14.32 -24.59
N PRO A 73 3.00 13.99 -24.14
CA PRO A 73 3.75 14.89 -23.29
C PRO A 73 3.81 16.23 -24.03
N LYS A 74 3.27 17.30 -23.43
CA LYS A 74 3.36 18.63 -24.03
C LYS A 74 4.85 18.89 -24.17
N ARG A 75 5.32 18.97 -25.42
CA ARG A 75 6.74 19.12 -25.78
C ARG A 75 7.39 20.34 -25.09
N PHE A 76 6.55 21.28 -24.64
CA PHE A 76 6.92 22.47 -23.89
C PHE A 76 5.95 22.68 -22.72
N HIS A 77 6.47 22.89 -21.51
CA HIS A 77 5.70 23.47 -20.42
C HIS A 77 5.39 24.93 -20.78
N PRO A 78 4.17 25.44 -20.57
CA PRO A 78 3.91 26.87 -20.70
C PRO A 78 4.84 27.61 -19.73
N ASN A 79 5.47 28.69 -20.21
CA ASN A 79 6.25 29.59 -19.35
C ASN A 79 5.40 29.96 -18.12
N TYR A 80 5.98 29.84 -16.93
CA TYR A 80 5.33 30.21 -15.68
C TYR A 80 4.73 31.60 -15.83
N LYS A 81 3.42 31.74 -15.57
CA LYS A 81 2.76 33.05 -15.64
C LYS A 81 3.46 33.97 -14.62
N ARG A 82 4.10 35.04 -15.10
CA ARG A 82 4.60 36.08 -14.20
C ARG A 82 3.39 36.67 -13.47
N CYS A 83 3.39 36.65 -12.15
CA CYS A 83 2.43 37.38 -11.34
C CYS A 83 2.56 38.88 -11.69
N ARG A 84 1.43 39.54 -11.95
CA ARG A 84 1.34 41.01 -12.03
C ARG A 84 1.07 41.56 -10.63
#